data_AF-A0A7C1DW03-F1
#
_entry.id   AF-A0A7C1DW03-F1
#
_cell.length_a   1.000
_cell.length_b   1.000
_cell.length_c   1.000
_cell.angle_alpha   90.00
_cell.angle_beta   90.00
_cell.angle_gamma   90.00
#
_symmetry.space_group_name_H-M   'P 1'
#
loop_
_entity.id
_entity.type
_entity.pdbx_description
1 polymer ?
#
loop_
_entity_poly.entity_id
_entity_poly.type
_entity_poly.pdbx_seq_one_letter_code
_entity_poly.pdbx_strand_id
1 'polypeptide(L)' 'MHLREQIITILRDEVGPAAPLLLDRCCRKNLGKNPADLTVHDIHPLSESCYETVVTSLGQPAAEKLKASIQGLE' A
#
# COMPACT_ATOMS: atom_id res chain seq x y z
N MET A 1 -9.40 -11.10 -8.94
CA MET A 1 -8.69 -9.80 -8.95
C MET A 1 -7.32 -10.02 -8.35
N HIS A 2 -6.26 -9.49 -8.97
CA HIS A 2 -4.93 -9.60 -8.39
C HIS A 2 -4.82 -8.71 -7.14
N LEU A 3 -4.14 -9.20 -6.10
CA LEU A 3 -3.88 -8.48 -4.84
C LEU A 3 -3.39 -7.05 -5.10
N ARG A 4 -2.47 -6.93 -6.07
CA ARG A 4 -1.98 -5.66 -6.62
C ARG A 4 -3.09 -4.67 -7.00
N GLU A 5 -4.09 -5.10 -7.76
CA GLU A 5 -5.14 -4.21 -8.26
C GLU A 5 -6.03 -3.70 -7.12
N GLN A 6 -6.31 -4.56 -6.13
CA GLN A 6 -7.06 -4.16 -4.95
C GLN A 6 -6.29 -3.09 -4.15
N ILE A 7 -5.00 -3.31 -3.93
CA ILE A 7 -4.15 -2.35 -3.20
C ILE A 7 -4.02 -1.03 -3.98
N ILE A 8 -3.84 -1.06 -5.30
CA ILE A 8 -3.82 0.15 -6.14
C ILE A 8 -5.14 0.91 -6.01
N THR A 9 -6.28 0.20 -5.95
CA THR A 9 -7.59 0.84 -5.81
C THR A 9 -7.71 1.57 -4.48
N ILE A 10 -7.33 0.93 -3.38
CA ILE A 10 -7.31 1.54 -2.03
C ILE A 10 -6.37 2.75 -2.00
N LEU A 11 -5.15 2.58 -2.51
CA LEU A 11 -4.17 3.66 -2.59
C LEU A 11 -4.67 4.82 -3.47
N ARG A 12 -5.48 4.55 -4.49
CA ARG A 12 -6.00 5.59 -5.38
C ARG A 12 -7.11 6.40 -4.71
N ASP A 13 -7.88 5.79 -3.81
CA ASP A 13 -8.89 6.49 -3.00
C ASP A 13 -8.24 7.49 -2.05
N GLU A 14 -7.17 7.07 -1.35
CA GLU A 14 -6.52 7.89 -0.33
C GLU A 14 -5.43 8.82 -0.87
N VAL A 15 -4.59 8.32 -1.78
CA VAL A 15 -3.38 9.00 -2.29
C VAL A 15 -3.55 9.54 -3.72
N GLY A 16 -4.67 9.22 -4.36
CA GLY A 16 -4.98 9.70 -5.70
C GLY A 16 -4.12 9.04 -6.80
N PRO A 17 -3.83 9.76 -7.90
CA PRO A 17 -3.20 9.17 -9.09
C PRO A 17 -1.77 8.67 -8.88
N ALA A 18 -1.12 9.04 -7.76
CA ALA A 18 0.22 8.58 -7.40
C ALA A 18 0.24 7.15 -6.80
N ALA A 19 -0.92 6.54 -6.57
CA ALA A 19 -1.08 5.19 -6.02
C ALA A 19 -0.14 4.11 -6.61
N PRO A 20 -0.06 3.89 -7.94
CA PRO A 20 0.80 2.85 -8.50
C PRO A 20 2.30 3.11 -8.26
N LEU A 21 2.71 4.38 -8.23
CA LEU A 21 4.10 4.76 -7.94
C LEU A 21 4.45 4.53 -6.47
N LEU A 22 3.51 4.85 -5.57
CA LEU A 22 3.68 4.59 -4.14
C LEU A 22 3.78 3.09 -3.88
N LEU A 23 2.89 2.29 -4.48
CA LEU A 23 2.92 0.84 -4.35
C LEU A 23 4.24 0.24 -4.82
N ASP A 24 4.72 0.64 -6.01
CA ASP A 24 6.00 0.16 -6.55
C ASP A 24 7.16 0.55 -5.63
N ARG A 25 7.17 1.78 -5.11
CA ARG A 25 8.18 2.24 -4.15
C ARG A 25 8.15 1.43 -2.86
N CYS A 26 6.98 1.19 -2.27
CA CYS A 26 6.84 0.41 -1.05
C CYS A 26 7.25 -1.06 -1.26
N CYS A 27 6.85 -1.68 -2.37
CA CYS A 27 7.26 -3.05 -2.70
C CYS A 27 8.77 -3.16 -2.91
N ARG A 28 9.37 -2.27 -3.69
CA ARG A 28 10.82 -2.34 -3.95
C ARG A 28 11.65 -1.99 -2.72
N LYS A 29 11.25 -0.96 -1.98
CA LYS A 29 12.03 -0.44 -0.84
C LYS A 29 11.95 -1.37 0.38
N ASN A 30 10.78 -1.89 0.70
CA ASN A 30 10.56 -2.67 1.93
C ASN A 30 10.48 -4.17 1.70
N LEU A 31 9.94 -4.63 0.57
CA LEU A 31 9.84 -6.06 0.27
C LEU A 31 10.95 -6.58 -0.66
N GLY A 32 11.65 -5.68 -1.36
CA GLY A 32 12.61 -6.08 -2.40
C GLY A 32 11.96 -6.82 -3.57
N LYS A 33 10.63 -6.72 -3.71
CA LYS A 33 9.83 -7.46 -4.69
C LYS A 33 9.11 -6.52 -5.64
N ASN A 34 8.69 -7.06 -6.78
CA ASN A 34 7.78 -6.34 -7.66
C ASN A 34 6.35 -6.39 -7.11
N PRO A 35 5.54 -5.34 -7.30
CA PRO A 35 4.13 -5.33 -6.89
C PRO A 35 3.29 -6.40 -7.60
N ALA A 36 3.78 -6.98 -8.70
CA ALA A 36 3.14 -8.11 -9.37
C ALA A 36 3.34 -9.46 -8.65
N ASP A 37 4.36 -9.55 -7.79
CA ASP A 37 4.74 -10.75 -7.03
C ASP A 37 4.20 -10.72 -5.58
N LEU A 38 3.32 -9.76 -5.28
CA LEU A 38 2.73 -9.62 -3.95
C LEU A 38 1.88 -10.84 -3.58
N THR A 39 2.18 -11.41 -2.43
CA THR A 39 1.39 -12.48 -1.81
C THR A 39 0.68 -11.96 -0.56
N VAL A 40 -0.23 -12.75 -0.01
CA VAL A 40 -0.93 -12.42 1.25
C VAL A 40 0.03 -12.21 2.43
N HIS A 41 1.16 -12.92 2.46
CA HIS A 41 2.19 -12.74 3.48
C HIS A 41 2.89 -11.38 3.41
N ASP A 42 2.86 -10.72 2.25
CA ASP A 42 3.46 -9.42 2.05
C ASP A 42 2.51 -8.26 2.42
N ILE A 43 1.22 -8.54 2.71
CA ILE A 43 0.21 -7.51 3.04
C ILE A 43 0.62 -6.72 4.27
N HIS A 44 0.99 -7.42 5.34
CA HIS A 44 1.33 -6.81 6.62
C HIS A 44 2.52 -5.83 6.48
N PRO A 45 3.71 -6.25 6.01
CA PRO A 45 4.84 -5.34 5.81
C PRO A 45 4.55 -4.25 4.77
N LEU A 46 3.74 -4.52 3.74
CA LEU A 46 3.33 -3.51 2.78
C LEU A 46 2.45 -2.42 3.40
N SER A 47 1.51 -2.80 4.26
CA SER A 47 0.59 -1.87 4.93
C SER A 47 1.35 -0.90 5.82
N GLU A 48 2.37 -1.37 6.54
CA GLU A 48 3.24 -0.53 7.37
C GLU A 48 4.10 0.40 6.52
N SER A 49 4.66 -0.12 5.43
CA SER A 49 5.42 0.69 4.48
C SER A 49 4.59 1.81 3.85
N CYS A 50 3.34 1.52 3.50
CA CYS A 50 2.45 2.52 2.93
C CYS A 50 2.03 3.53 4.00
N TYR A 51 1.77 3.08 5.24
CA TYR A 51 1.48 3.94 6.38
C TYR A 51 2.58 5.00 6.58
N GLU A 52 3.86 4.60 6.65
CA GLU A 52 4.97 5.55 6.85
C GLU A 52 5.10 6.59 5.73
N THR A 53 4.81 6.19 4.50
CA THR A 53 4.87 7.08 3.33
C THR A 53 3.69 8.06 3.33
N VAL A 54 2.50 7.55 3.65
CA VAL A 54 1.24 8.33 3.65
C VAL A 54 1.15 9.24 4.86
N VAL A 55 1.60 8.83 6.06
CA VAL A 55 1.56 9.68 7.26
C VAL A 55 2.38 10.95 7.07
N THR A 56 3.50 10.86 6.38
CA THR A 56 4.36 12.02 6.06
C THR A 56 3.75 12.92 4.99
N SER A 57 2.91 12.39 4.11
CA SER A 57 2.38 13.12 2.94
C SER A 57 0.97 13.68 3.15
N LEU A 58 0.08 12.90 3.75
CA LEU A 58 -1.36 13.18 3.93
C LEU A 58 -1.78 13.25 5.39
N GLY A 59 -0.91 12.85 6.31
CA GLY A 59 -1.18 12.82 7.75
C GLY A 59 -1.66 11.47 8.25
N GLN A 60 -1.70 11.37 9.58
CA GLN A 60 -2.02 10.16 10.33
C GLN A 60 -3.40 9.55 10.02
N PRO A 61 -4.52 10.31 9.92
CA PRO A 61 -5.83 9.69 9.72
C PRO A 61 -5.97 8.96 8.37
N ALA A 62 -5.41 9.53 7.30
CA ALA A 62 -5.38 8.86 5.99
C ALA A 62 -4.48 7.62 6.01
N ALA A 63 -3.34 7.70 6.70
CA ALA A 63 -2.42 6.58 6.83
C ALA A 63 -3.04 5.40 7.58
N GLU A 64 -3.75 5.65 8.70
CA GLU A 64 -4.45 4.62 9.46
C GLU A 64 -5.58 3.96 8.66
N LYS A 65 -6.41 4.76 7.98
CA LYS A 65 -7.48 4.25 7.11
C LYS A 65 -6.91 3.37 6.00
N LEU A 66 -5.81 3.81 5.37
CA LEU A 66 -5.12 3.04 4.34
C LEU A 66 -4.56 1.72 4.88
N LYS A 67 -3.85 1.76 6.02
CA LYS A 67 -3.27 0.56 6.66
C LYS A 67 -4.36 -0.46 6.96
N ALA A 68 -5.45 -0.04 7.60
CA ALA A 68 -6.58 -0.92 7.91
C ALA A 68 -7.22 -1.51 6.65
N SER A 69 -7.37 -0.71 5.58
CA SER A 69 -7.93 -1.18 4.31
C SER A 69 -7.04 -2.22 3.62
N ILE A 70 -5.72 -2.02 3.65
CA ILE A 70 -4.76 -2.98 3.08
C ILE A 70 -4.71 -4.26 3.91
N GLN A 71 -4.68 -4.16 5.24
CA GLN A 71 -4.70 -5.31 6.15
C GLN A 71 -6.00 -6.11 6.05
N GLY A 72 -7.12 -5.46 5.74
CA GLY A 72 -8.40 -6.14 5.48
C GLY A 72 -8.45 -6.98 4.20
N LEU A 73 -7.37 -7.00 3.40
CA LEU A 73 -7.23 -7.87 2.22
C LEU A 73 -6.63 -9.25 2.55
N GLU A 74 -6.25 -9.50 3.80
CA GLU A 74 -5.70 -10.78 4.30
C GLU A 74 -6.74 -11.92 4.28
#